data_AF-A0A3A3HLJ5-F1
#
_entry.id   AF-A0A3A3HLJ5-F1
#
_cell.length_a   1.000
_cell.length_b   1.000
_cell.length_c   1.000
_cell.angle_alpha   90.00
_cell.angle_beta   90.00
_cell.angle_gamma   90.00
#
_symmetry.space_group_name_H-M   'P 1'
#
loop_
_entity.id
_entity.type
_entity.pdbx_description
1 polymer ?
#
loop_
_entity_poly.entity_id
_entity_poly.type
_entity_poly.pdbx_seq_one_letter_code
_entity_poly.pdbx_strand_id
1 'polypeptide(L)'
;MSHCQGATYICNDGSVSASKKNCAAVFGGRGNSALGLMGKGVSEMAPANALTECSCRSGLYCTGPRGGQYCLTDTGRKSYLRK
;
A
#
# COMPACT_ATOMS: atom_id res chain seq x y z
N MET A 1 13.72 3.55 3.07
CA MET A 1 12.69 4.21 3.89
C MET A 1 11.41 3.42 3.75
N SER A 2 10.83 3.03 4.88
CA SER A 2 9.58 2.26 4.99
C SER A 2 8.49 3.21 5.45
N HIS A 3 7.30 3.05 4.88
CA HIS A 3 6.18 3.97 5.11
C HIS A 3 4.84 3.25 5.04
N CYS A 4 3.82 3.85 5.64
CA CYS A 4 2.44 3.37 5.51
C CYS A 4 1.79 3.97 4.29
N GLN A 5 1.20 3.12 3.45
CA GLN A 5 0.28 3.49 2.38
C GLN A 5 -1.11 3.00 2.74
N GLY A 6 -1.87 3.82 3.48
CA GLY A 6 -3.13 3.38 4.06
C GLY A 6 -2.94 2.34 5.14
N ALA A 7 -3.69 1.24 5.03
CA ALA A 7 -3.48 0.07 5.88
C ALA A 7 -2.24 -0.76 5.51
N THR A 8 -1.66 -0.55 4.32
CA THR A 8 -0.55 -1.35 3.82
C THR A 8 0.79 -0.76 4.26
N TYR A 9 1.66 -1.57 4.87
CA TYR A 9 3.03 -1.14 5.17
C TYR A 9 3.96 -1.49 4.01
N ILE A 10 4.69 -0.50 3.49
CA ILE A 10 5.72 -0.70 2.49
C ILE A 10 7.07 -0.80 3.20
N CYS A 11 7.69 -1.97 3.10
CA CYS A 11 9.00 -2.25 3.67
C CYS A 11 10.11 -1.48 2.92
N ASN A 12 11.30 -1.43 3.51
CA ASN A 12 12.43 -0.68 2.94
C ASN A 12 12.85 -1.18 1.55
N ASP A 13 12.64 -2.47 1.28
CA ASP A 13 12.89 -3.17 0.01
C ASP A 13 11.78 -2.95 -1.03
N GLY A 14 10.77 -2.14 -0.71
CA GLY A 14 9.65 -1.83 -1.60
C GLY A 14 8.57 -2.91 -1.63
N SER A 15 8.67 -3.95 -0.80
CA SER A 15 7.64 -4.99 -0.69
C SER A 15 6.49 -4.55 0.21
N VAL A 16 5.31 -5.11 -0.05
CA VAL A 16 4.17 -4.99 0.86
C VAL A 16 4.38 -5.95 2.02
N SER A 17 4.26 -5.43 3.24
CA SER A 17 4.29 -6.23 4.44
C SER A 17 3.17 -7.28 4.42
N ALA A 18 3.52 -8.52 4.73
CA ALA A 18 2.55 -9.62 4.86
C ALA A 18 1.64 -9.48 6.11
N SER A 19 1.87 -8.44 6.92
CA SER A 19 1.09 -8.19 8.14
C SER A 19 -0.33 -7.73 7.80
N LYS A 20 -1.33 -8.35 8.43
CA LYS A 20 -2.73 -7.89 8.40
C LYS A 20 -2.97 -6.65 9.28
N LYS A 21 -1.95 -6.20 10.01
CA LYS A 21 -2.09 -5.05 10.90
C LYS A 21 -2.17 -3.79 10.05
N ASN A 22 -3.24 -3.02 10.25
CA ASN A 22 -3.42 -1.73 9.60
C ASN A 22 -2.25 -0.82 10.00
N CYS A 23 -1.39 -0.53 9.02
CA CYS A 23 -0.21 0.29 9.22
C CYS A 23 -0.56 1.66 9.78
N ALA A 24 -1.59 2.32 9.23
CA ALA A 24 -2.06 3.59 9.75
C ALA A 24 -2.66 3.48 11.16
N ALA A 25 -3.31 2.38 11.51
CA ALA A 25 -3.80 2.19 12.88
C ALA A 25 -2.65 1.96 13.89
N VAL A 26 -1.58 1.28 13.49
CA VAL A 26 -0.45 0.92 14.38
C VAL A 26 0.61 2.03 14.44
N PHE A 27 0.93 2.65 13.30
CA PHE A 27 1.99 3.65 13.16
C PHE A 27 1.45 5.08 12.98
N GLY A 28 0.20 5.27 12.56
CA GLY A 28 -0.46 6.58 12.46
C GLY A 28 -0.77 7.25 13.81
N GLY A 29 -0.43 6.60 14.93
CA GLY A 29 -0.42 7.23 16.25
C GLY A 29 0.80 8.12 16.53
N ARG A 30 1.79 8.21 15.61
CA ARG A 30 3.04 8.97 15.84
C ARG A 30 3.48 9.91 14.70
N GLY A 31 2.66 10.10 13.67
CA GLY A 31 2.98 11.02 12.58
C GLY A 31 1.73 11.68 12.02
N ASN A 32 1.45 12.89 12.48
CA ASN A 32 0.54 13.90 11.91
C ASN A 32 -0.63 13.35 11.08
N SER A 33 -1.77 13.08 11.72
CA SER A 33 -3.09 13.43 11.18
C SER A 33 -4.12 13.34 12.30
N ALA A 34 -4.63 14.51 12.66
CA ALA A 34 -5.64 14.72 13.66
C ALA A 34 -6.92 13.92 13.36
N LEU A 35 -7.53 13.39 14.41
CA LEU A 35 -8.95 13.53 14.75
C LEU A 35 -9.93 13.62 13.56
N GLY A 36 -10.79 12.61 13.40
CA GLY A 36 -12.08 12.85 12.75
C GLY A 36 -12.63 11.66 11.99
N LEU A 37 -13.77 11.18 12.49
CA LEU A 37 -14.89 10.70 11.70
C LEU A 37 -14.87 11.15 10.22
N MET A 38 -15.21 10.21 9.33
CA MET A 38 -15.70 10.45 7.98
C MET A 38 -14.62 10.70 6.89
N GLY A 39 -14.46 9.70 6.01
CA GLY A 39 -14.08 9.90 4.60
C GLY A 39 -12.61 10.16 4.29
N LYS A 40 -11.98 9.27 3.51
CA LYS A 40 -10.80 9.55 2.67
C LYS A 40 -9.66 10.34 3.36
N GLY A 41 -8.97 9.73 4.33
CA GLY A 41 -7.87 10.39 5.05
C GLY A 41 -6.57 9.61 5.18
N VAL A 42 -6.50 8.40 4.61
CA VAL A 42 -5.24 7.67 4.45
C VAL A 42 -5.20 7.27 2.99
N SER A 43 -4.16 7.64 2.24
CA SER A 43 -4.01 7.23 0.84
C SER A 43 -3.82 5.72 0.80
N GLU A 44 -4.94 4.98 0.81
CA GLU A 44 -4.94 3.55 0.55
C GLU A 44 -4.37 3.30 -0.82
N MET A 45 -3.86 2.08 -1.03
CA MET A 45 -3.36 1.72 -2.34
C MET A 45 -4.51 1.84 -3.36
N ALA A 46 -4.19 2.43 -4.51
CA ALA A 46 -5.13 2.69 -5.58
C ALA A 46 -4.78 1.83 -6.82
N PRO A 47 -5.78 1.46 -7.64
CA PRO A 47 -5.49 0.76 -8.88
C PRO A 47 -4.69 1.68 -9.82
N ALA A 48 -3.62 1.15 -10.41
CA ALA A 48 -2.89 1.84 -11.45
C ALA A 48 -3.72 1.88 -12.74
N ASN A 49 -3.74 3.03 -13.41
CA ASN A 49 -4.38 3.17 -14.72
C ASN A 49 -3.63 2.41 -15.83
N ALA A 50 -2.33 2.15 -15.63
CA ALA A 50 -1.48 1.41 -16.55
C ALA A 50 -0.88 0.17 -15.87
N LEU A 51 -0.85 -0.96 -16.58
CA LEU A 51 -0.31 -2.25 -16.09
C LEU A 51 1.19 -2.20 -15.76
N THR A 52 1.90 -1.19 -16.26
CA THR A 52 3.34 -0.98 -16.09
C THR A 52 3.69 -0.02 -14.94
N GLU A 53 2.71 0.67 -14.34
CA GLU A 53 2.95 1.74 -13.36
C GLU A 53 2.45 1.41 -11.95
N CYS A 54 2.12 0.15 -11.67
CA CYS A 54 1.67 -0.29 -10.35
C CYS A 54 2.83 -0.56 -9.38
N SER A 55 3.51 0.50 -8.94
CA SER A 55 4.58 0.42 -7.95
C SER A 55 4.06 0.48 -6.52
N CYS A 56 4.51 -0.44 -5.65
CA CYS A 56 4.13 -0.48 -4.24
C CYS A 56 4.48 0.83 -3.52
N ARG A 57 5.62 1.44 -3.88
CA ARG A 57 6.12 2.70 -3.33
C ARG A 57 5.26 3.91 -3.72
N SER A 58 4.61 3.87 -4.87
CA SER A 58 3.67 4.93 -5.32
C SER A 58 2.28 4.75 -4.73
N GLY A 59 2.05 3.66 -3.98
CA GLY A 59 0.73 3.27 -3.53
C GLY A 59 -0.19 2.83 -4.67
N LEU A 60 0.38 2.32 -5.75
CA LEU A 60 -0.37 1.83 -6.90
C LEU A 60 -0.32 0.31 -6.97
N TYR A 61 -1.43 -0.31 -7.36
CA TYR A 61 -1.52 -1.75 -7.57
C TYR A 61 -2.17 -2.09 -8.90
N CYS A 62 -1.76 -3.20 -9.48
CA CYS A 62 -2.39 -3.83 -10.61
C CYS A 62 -3.27 -4.97 -10.15
N THR A 63 -4.32 -5.24 -10.92
CA THR A 63 -5.13 -6.44 -10.75
C THR A 63 -4.76 -7.41 -11.86
N GLY A 64 -4.30 -8.59 -11.50
CA GLY A 64 -3.95 -9.63 -12.46
C GLY A 64 -5.19 -10.26 -13.12
N PRO A 65 -4.99 -11.07 -14.18
CA PRO A 65 -6.10 -11.71 -14.90
C PRO A 65 -6.94 -12.66 -14.03
N ARG A 66 -6.40 -13.10 -12.89
CA ARG A 66 -7.10 -13.93 -11.89
C ARG A 66 -7.80 -13.10 -10.80
N GLY A 67 -7.89 -11.78 -10.93
CA GLY A 67 -8.44 -10.88 -9.91
C GLY A 67 -7.55 -10.62 -8.70
N GLY A 68 -6.33 -11.19 -8.68
CA GLY A 68 -5.36 -10.95 -7.61
C GLY A 68 -4.72 -9.57 -7.72
N GLN A 69 -4.79 -8.78 -6.65
CA GLN A 69 -4.14 -7.48 -6.58
C GLN A 69 -2.66 -7.63 -6.25
N TYR A 70 -1.79 -6.95 -7.00
CA TYR A 70 -0.35 -6.96 -6.79
C TYR A 70 0.26 -5.62 -7.14
N CYS A 71 1.39 -5.29 -6.54
CA CYS A 71 2.21 -4.15 -6.91
C CYS A 71 3.64 -4.60 -7.15
N LEU A 72 4.43 -3.74 -7.79
CA LEU A 72 5.83 -3.97 -8.09
C LEU A 72 6.72 -3.32 -7.03
N THR A 73 7.66 -4.09 -6.51
CA THR A 73 8.73 -3.58 -5.66
C THR A 73 9.74 -2.81 -6.51
N ASP A 74 10.66 -2.06 -5.88
CA ASP A 74 11.73 -1.36 -6.59
C ASP A 74 12.66 -2.32 -7.36
N THR A 75 12.72 -3.58 -6.92
CA THR A 75 13.47 -4.66 -7.58
C THR A 75 12.69 -5.32 -8.72
N GLY A 76 11.50 -4.81 -9.07
CA GLY A 76 10.64 -5.36 -10.11
C GLY A 76 9.93 -6.66 -9.72
N ARG A 77 9.97 -7.05 -8.44
CA ARG A 77 9.28 -8.25 -7.94
C ARG A 77 7.81 -7.94 -7.69
N LYS A 78 6.93 -8.91 -7.96
CA LYS A 78 5.51 -8.78 -7.65
C LYS A 78 5.27 -9.05 -6.17
N SER A 79 4.66 -8.09 -5.48
CA SER A 79 4.18 -8.23 -4.12
C SER A 79 2.66 -8.21 -4.14
N TYR A 80 2.02 -9.25 -3.62
CA TYR A 80 0.57 -9.37 -3.67
C TYR A 80 -0.08 -8.69 -2.47
N LEU A 81 -1.13 -7.92 -2.75
CA LEU A 81 -1.97 -7.30 -1.75
C LEU A 81 -3.00 -8.31 -1.28
N ARG A 82 -3.09 -8.50 0.04
CA ARG A 82 -4.12 -9.33 0.67
C ARG A 82 -5.10 -8.41 1.40
N LYS A 83 -6.38 -8.56 1.05
CA LYS A 83 -7.50 -7.88 1.69
C LYS A 83 -7.85 -8.56 3.02
#